data_AF-A0A356QQU3-F1
#
_entry.id   AF-A0A356QQU3-F1
#
_cell.length_a   1.000
_cell.length_b   1.000
_cell.length_c   1.000
_cell.angle_alpha   90.00
_cell.angle_beta   90.00
_cell.angle_gamma   90.00
#
_symmetry.space_group_name_H-M   'P 1'
#
loop_
_entity.id
_entity.type
_entity.pdbx_description
1 polymer ?
#
loop_
_entity_poly.entity_id
_entity_poly.type
_entity_poly.pdbx_seq_one_letter_code
_entity_poly.pdbx_strand_id
1 'polypeptide(L)' 'ARFAAGLSANHFLRSGSVIALSEADLAEMADDIQLLAETEGLTAHRRSVETRLGR' A
#
# COMPACT_ATOMS: atom_id res chain seq x y z
N ALA A 1 -15.79 -19.63 21.28
CA ALA A 1 -14.87 -18.49 21.51
C ALA A 1 -13.42 -18.74 21.03
N ARG A 2 -13.17 -19.57 20.00
CA ARG A 2 -11.79 -19.82 19.49
C ARG A 2 -11.29 -18.77 18.49
N PHE A 3 -12.21 -18.02 17.87
CA PHE A 3 -11.92 -17.11 16.75
C PHE A 3 -12.73 -15.81 16.77
N ALA A 4 -13.55 -15.60 17.81
CA ALA A 4 -14.38 -14.41 17.95
C ALA A 4 -14.27 -13.89 19.38
N ALA A 5 -14.17 -12.56 19.51
CA ALA A 5 -14.20 -11.86 20.77
C ALA A 5 -15.65 -11.60 21.22
N GLY A 6 -15.85 -11.38 22.52
CA GLY A 6 -17.12 -10.88 23.04
C GLY A 6 -17.39 -9.43 22.61
N LEU A 7 -18.63 -8.98 22.75
CA LEU A 7 -19.04 -7.62 22.34
C LEU A 7 -18.19 -6.55 23.03
N SER A 8 -17.73 -5.58 22.24
CA SER A 8 -16.89 -4.47 22.67
C SER A 8 -17.11 -3.26 21.77
N ALA A 9 -16.57 -2.09 22.15
CA ALA A 9 -16.66 -0.87 21.34
C ALA A 9 -16.14 -1.07 19.90
N ASN A 10 -15.13 -1.92 19.70
CA ASN A 10 -14.59 -2.23 18.37
C ASN A 10 -15.62 -2.85 17.41
N HIS A 11 -16.70 -3.45 17.92
CA HIS A 11 -17.78 -3.98 17.07
C HIS A 11 -18.60 -2.87 16.39
N PHE A 12 -18.48 -1.64 16.87
CA PHE A 12 -19.18 -0.46 16.34
C PHE A 12 -18.22 0.51 15.63
N LEU A 13 -16.94 0.16 15.50
CA LEU A 13 -15.91 0.95 14.83
C LEU A 13 -15.40 0.20 13.59
N ARG A 14 -14.93 0.95 12.59
CA ARG A 14 -14.21 0.40 11.44
C ARG A 14 -12.77 0.91 11.46
N SER A 15 -11.80 0.01 11.37
CA SER A 15 -10.40 0.41 11.24
C SER A 15 -10.10 0.97 9.85
N GLY A 16 -9.18 1.93 9.81
CA GLY A 16 -8.58 2.45 8.59
C GLY A 16 -7.08 2.60 8.81
N SER A 17 -6.30 2.44 7.73
CA SER A 17 -4.85 2.65 7.77
C SER A 17 -4.49 3.98 7.14
N VAL A 18 -3.46 4.62 7.68
CA VAL A 18 -2.83 5.82 7.10
C VAL A 18 -1.39 5.43 6.75
N ILE A 19 -1.01 5.65 5.49
CA ILE A 19 0.33 5.40 4.98
C ILE A 19 0.82 6.72 4.38
N ALA A 20 1.99 7.16 4.81
CA ALA A 20 2.65 8.36 4.31
C ALA A 20 4.10 8.02 4.00
N LEU A 21 4.55 8.38 2.80
CA LEU A 21 5.92 8.19 2.33
C LEU A 21 6.51 9.56 2.04
N SER A 22 7.74 9.77 2.47
CA SER A 22 8.58 10.83 1.92
C SER A 22 9.01 10.46 0.49
N GLU A 23 9.59 11.43 -0.22
CA GLU A 23 10.17 11.17 -1.55
C GLU A 23 11.31 10.14 -1.48
N ALA A 24 12.13 10.18 -0.42
CA ALA A 24 13.22 9.23 -0.23
C ALA A 24 12.71 7.80 -0.01
N ASP A 25 11.65 7.64 0.79
CA ASP A 25 11.04 6.31 1.02
C ASP A 25 10.48 5.73 -0.28
N LEU A 26 9.80 6.54 -1.09
CA LEU A 26 9.26 6.09 -2.38
C LEU A 26 10.37 5.74 -3.36
N ALA A 27 11.48 6.50 -3.36
CA ALA A 27 12.64 6.23 -4.22
C ALA A 27 13.33 4.91 -3.83
N GLU A 28 13.46 4.62 -2.54
CA GLU A 28 14.05 3.36 -2.04
C GLU A 28 13.21 2.14 -2.46
N MET A 29 11.88 2.24 -2.40
CA MET A 29 10.97 1.14 -2.73
C MET A 29 10.60 1.05 -4.22
N ALA A 30 11.04 2.01 -5.03
CA ALA A 30 10.55 2.20 -6.40
C ALA A 30 10.73 0.98 -7.28
N ASP A 31 11.91 0.37 -7.22
CA ASP A 31 12.28 -0.75 -8.10
C ASP A 31 11.45 -2.00 -7.75
N ASP A 32 11.19 -2.26 -6.46
CA ASP A 32 10.34 -3.36 -6.01
C ASP A 32 8.88 -3.16 -6.44
N ILE A 33 8.34 -1.95 -6.30
CA ILE A 33 6.97 -1.64 -6.72
C ILE A 33 6.83 -1.82 -8.24
N GLN A 34 7.82 -1.38 -9.02
CA GLN A 34 7.82 -1.53 -10.47
C GLN A 34 7.91 -3.00 -10.87
N LEU A 35 8.78 -3.78 -10.23
CA LEU A 35 8.94 -5.22 -10.47
C LEU A 35 7.63 -5.98 -10.22
N LEU A 36 6.96 -5.70 -9.10
CA LEU A 36 5.66 -6.32 -8.79
C LEU A 36 4.59 -5.90 -9.80
N ALA A 37 4.49 -4.61 -10.12
CA ALA A 37 3.52 -4.11 -11.08
C ALA A 37 3.74 -4.68 -12.50
N GLU A 38 4.98 -4.90 -12.91
CA GLU A 38 5.31 -5.53 -14.19
C GLU A 38 4.96 -7.03 -14.18
N THR A 39 5.31 -7.73 -13.09
CA THR A 39 4.98 -9.15 -12.89
C THR A 39 3.47 -9.40 -12.96
N GLU A 40 2.66 -8.48 -12.43
CA GLU A 40 1.20 -8.56 -12.43
C GLU A 40 0.55 -7.94 -13.68
N GLY A 41 1.33 -7.35 -14.61
CA GLY A 41 0.81 -6.68 -15.81
C GLY A 41 0.06 -5.37 -15.53
N LEU A 42 0.23 -4.78 -14.35
CA LEU A 42 -0.43 -3.56 -13.89
C LEU A 42 0.31 -2.30 -14.35
N THR A 43 0.36 -2.06 -15.66
CA THR A 43 1.16 -0.96 -16.24
C THR A 43 0.83 0.42 -15.67
N ALA A 44 -0.44 0.68 -15.33
CA ALA A 44 -0.84 1.96 -14.73
C ALA A 44 -0.27 2.16 -13.31
N HIS A 45 -0.11 1.08 -12.53
CA HIS A 45 0.45 1.14 -11.19
C HIS A 45 1.95 1.48 -11.26
N ARG A 46 2.69 0.80 -12.15
CA ARG A 46 4.10 1.11 -12.45
C ARG A 46 4.28 2.59 -12.82
N ARG A 47 3.52 3.06 -13.81
CA ARG A 47 3.60 4.45 -14.30
C ARG A 47 3.32 5.48 -13.22
N SER A 48 2.43 5.17 -12.26
CA SER A 48 2.13 6.08 -11.16
C SER A 48 3.36 6.36 -10.28
N VAL A 49 4.29 5.40 -10.15
CA VAL A 49 5.56 5.60 -9.43
C VAL A 49 6.55 6.36 -10.28
N GLU A 50 6.72 5.97 -11.55
CA GLU A 50 7.68 6.58 -12.48
C GLU A 50 7.46 8.08 -12.66
N THR A 51 6.20 8.49 -12.82
CA THR A 51 5.86 9.92 -12.95
C THR A 51 6.30 10.75 -11.73
N ARG A 52 6.32 10.16 -10.54
CA ARG A 52 6.76 10.83 -9.30
C ARG A 52 8.28 10.89 -9.18
N LEU A 53 9.00 10.02 -9.90
CA LEU A 53 10.47 9.98 -9.95
C LEU A 53 11.03 10.71 -11.18
N GLY A 54 10.18 11.30 -12.01
CA GLY A 54 10.58 11.97 -13.26
C GLY A 54 11.09 11.02 -14.34
N ARG A 55 10.60 9.77 -14.35
CA ARG A 55 10.92 8.74 -15.36
C ARG A 55 9.76 8.52 -16.33
#